data_AF-A0A257LIR0-F1
#
_entry.id   AF-A0A257LIR0-F1
#
_cell.length_a   1.000
_cell.length_b   1.000
_cell.length_c   1.000
_cell.angle_alpha   90.00
_cell.angle_beta   90.00
_cell.angle_gamma   90.00
#
_symmetry.space_group_name_H-M   'P 1'
#
loop_
_entity.id
_entity.type
_entity.pdbx_description
1 polymer ?
#
loop_
_entity_poly.entity_id
_entity_poly.type
_entity_poly.pdbx_seq_one_letter_code
_entity_poly.pdbx_strand_id
1 'polypeptide(L)'
;TRKELLHVKDSLFQIELFHLSDDAHDRSRFSRRRYVEVFPSSCVWLPSAEDVVIQKLRWSKGAKRAKDFADAIAVMAVQGNTLDWPYIEKWCTEHETLDVLAEAKAEASLSWED
;
A
#
# COMPACT_ATOMS: atom_id res chain seq x y z
N THR A 1 -7.00 -12.70 2.24
CA THR A 1 -7.31 -12.39 0.83
C THR A 1 -6.90 -13.54 -0.07
N ARG A 2 -7.77 -14.01 -0.97
CA ARG A 2 -7.45 -15.07 -1.95
C ARG A 2 -6.58 -14.48 -3.06
N LYS A 3 -5.44 -15.12 -3.34
CA LYS A 3 -4.47 -14.72 -4.37
C LYS A 3 -4.43 -15.74 -5.50
N GLU A 4 -4.42 -15.28 -6.74
CA GLU A 4 -4.11 -16.05 -7.94
C GLU A 4 -2.85 -15.50 -8.60
N LEU A 5 -2.03 -16.38 -9.16
CA LEU A 5 -0.80 -16.01 -9.87
C LEU A 5 -0.94 -16.44 -11.33
N LEU A 6 -0.99 -15.45 -12.24
CA LEU A 6 -1.00 -15.69 -13.67
C LEU A 6 0.39 -15.43 -14.24
N HIS A 7 0.80 -16.29 -15.17
CA HIS A 7 2.03 -16.13 -15.92
C HIS A 7 1.67 -15.83 -17.36
N VAL A 8 2.22 -14.74 -17.91
CA VAL A 8 2.05 -14.45 -19.33
C VAL A 8 2.92 -15.44 -20.11
N LYS A 9 2.28 -16.20 -21.01
CA LYS A 9 2.97 -17.19 -21.83
C LYS A 9 4.13 -16.53 -22.58
N ASP A 10 5.27 -17.22 -22.63
CA ASP A 10 6.48 -16.78 -23.32
C ASP A 10 7.07 -15.45 -22.77
N SER A 11 6.81 -15.12 -21.50
CA SER A 11 7.32 -13.94 -20.81
C SER A 11 7.67 -14.22 -19.34
N LEU A 12 8.56 -13.40 -18.76
CA LEU A 12 8.83 -13.38 -17.31
C LEU A 12 7.77 -12.58 -16.53
N PHE A 13 6.81 -11.96 -17.22
CA PHE A 13 5.81 -11.12 -16.59
C PHE A 13 4.77 -11.95 -15.82
N GLN A 14 4.66 -11.67 -14.53
CA GLN A 14 3.72 -12.30 -13.61
C GLN A 14 2.66 -11.29 -13.17
N ILE A 15 1.41 -11.75 -13.05
CA ILE A 15 0.30 -10.97 -12.55
C ILE A 15 -0.22 -11.64 -11.28
N GLU A 16 -0.18 -10.90 -10.17
CA GLU A 16 -0.87 -11.31 -8.95
C GLU A 16 -2.27 -10.69 -8.92
N LEU A 17 -3.30 -11.54 -8.89
CA LEU A 17 -4.69 -11.12 -8.71
C LEU A 17 -5.12 -11.39 -7.27
N PHE A 18 -5.56 -10.34 -6.61
CA PHE A 18 -6.15 -10.42 -5.28
C PHE A 18 -7.66 -10.25 -5.41
N HIS A 19 -8.41 -11.28 -5.03
CA HIS A 19 -9.87 -11.22 -5.02
C HIS A 19 -10.33 -10.25 -3.93
N LEU A 20 -11.27 -9.36 -4.28
CA LEU A 20 -11.87 -8.45 -3.31
C LEU A 20 -12.54 -9.28 -2.22
N SER A 21 -12.05 -9.14 -0.98
CA SER A 21 -12.56 -9.89 0.16
C SER A 21 -13.58 -9.06 0.96
N ASP A 22 -14.21 -9.70 1.93
CA ASP A 22 -15.11 -9.03 2.89
C ASP A 22 -14.37 -8.35 4.06
N ASP A 23 -13.02 -8.38 4.05
CA ASP A 23 -12.21 -7.57 4.97
C ASP A 23 -12.56 -6.08 4.82
N ALA A 24 -12.79 -5.40 5.94
CA ALA A 24 -13.30 -4.03 5.95
C ALA A 24 -12.35 -3.06 5.24
N HIS A 25 -11.03 -3.26 5.38
CA HIS A 25 -10.05 -2.45 4.69
C HIS A 25 -10.04 -2.77 3.20
N ASP A 26 -10.08 -4.04 2.79
CA ASP A 26 -10.17 -4.43 1.37
C ASP A 26 -11.37 -3.74 0.68
N ARG A 27 -12.53 -3.71 1.34
CA ARG A 27 -13.73 -3.00 0.86
C ARG A 27 -13.51 -1.50 0.78
N SER A 28 -12.90 -0.90 1.81
CA SER A 28 -12.63 0.53 1.86
C SER A 28 -11.63 0.97 0.78
N ARG A 29 -10.45 0.35 0.71
CA ARG A 29 -9.42 0.67 -0.30
C ARG A 29 -9.91 0.47 -1.73
N PHE A 30 -10.76 -0.52 -1.97
CA PHE A 30 -11.33 -0.74 -3.30
C PHE A 30 -12.32 0.36 -3.66
N SER A 31 -13.12 0.87 -2.70
CA SER A 31 -14.00 2.02 -2.92
C SER A 31 -13.26 3.35 -3.11
N ARG A 32 -12.08 3.50 -2.49
CA ARG A 32 -11.23 4.69 -2.53
C ARG A 32 -10.22 4.73 -3.68
N ARG A 33 -10.23 3.73 -4.57
CA ARG A 33 -9.39 3.72 -5.77
C ARG A 33 -9.59 4.98 -6.60
N ARG A 34 -8.50 5.50 -7.17
CA ARG A 34 -8.48 6.74 -7.95
C ARG A 34 -8.38 6.39 -9.44
N TYR A 35 -9.21 7.01 -10.26
CA TYR A 35 -9.11 6.91 -11.72
C TYR A 35 -8.12 7.95 -12.20
N VAL A 36 -6.98 7.51 -12.72
CA VAL A 36 -5.86 8.39 -13.06
C VAL A 36 -5.39 8.11 -14.47
N GLU A 37 -4.98 9.15 -15.18
CA GLU A 37 -4.32 9.03 -16.47
C GLU A 37 -2.83 8.74 -16.24
N VAL A 38 -2.34 7.61 -16.75
CA VAL A 38 -0.94 7.15 -16.59
C VAL A 38 -0.12 7.32 -17.87
N PHE A 39 -0.78 7.35 -19.03
CA PHE A 39 -0.23 7.74 -20.33
C PHE A 39 -1.27 8.57 -21.06
N PRO A 40 -0.90 9.36 -22.09
CA PRO A 40 -1.86 10.08 -22.89
C PRO A 40 -3.01 9.18 -23.36
N SER A 41 -4.24 9.54 -23.03
CA SER A 41 -5.47 8.79 -23.31
C SER A 41 -5.56 7.38 -22.69
N SER A 42 -4.74 7.09 -21.68
CA SER A 42 -4.73 5.80 -20.97
C SER A 42 -4.97 6.01 -19.48
N CYS A 43 -6.19 5.68 -19.04
CA CYS A 43 -6.59 5.80 -17.64
C CYS A 43 -6.70 4.43 -16.97
N VAL A 44 -6.28 4.36 -15.71
CA VAL A 44 -6.33 3.15 -14.88
C VAL A 44 -6.84 3.48 -13.48
N TRP A 45 -7.35 2.46 -12.80
CA TRP A 45 -7.68 2.56 -11.38
C TRP A 45 -6.46 2.19 -10.53
N LEU A 46 -5.99 3.13 -9.71
CA LEU A 46 -4.91 2.91 -8.75
C LEU A 46 -5.41 2.99 -7.30
N PRO A 47 -4.78 2.28 -6.35
CA PRO A 47 -5.02 2.53 -4.94
C PRO A 47 -4.61 3.96 -4.55
N SER A 48 -5.23 4.50 -3.51
CA SER A 48 -4.74 5.74 -2.88
C SER A 48 -3.36 5.50 -2.23
N ALA A 49 -2.57 6.56 -2.05
CA ALA A 49 -1.26 6.44 -1.40
C ALA A 49 -1.40 5.94 0.06
N GLU A 50 -2.45 6.38 0.75
CA GLU A 50 -2.79 5.95 2.11
C GLU A 50 -3.05 4.45 2.15
N ASP A 51 -3.87 3.93 1.23
CA ASP A 51 -4.21 2.50 1.19
C ASP A 51 -2.99 1.64 0.78
N VAL A 52 -2.03 2.20 0.03
CA VAL A 52 -0.73 1.54 -0.24
C VAL A 52 0.06 1.42 1.05
N VAL A 53 0.23 2.51 1.81
CA VAL A 53 0.95 2.50 3.10
C VAL A 53 0.32 1.49 4.06
N ILE A 54 -0.99 1.56 4.29
CA ILE A 54 -1.70 0.66 5.22
C ILE A 54 -1.49 -0.80 4.81
N GLN A 55 -1.66 -1.12 3.52
CA GLN A 55 -1.53 -2.51 3.07
C GLN A 55 -0.10 -3.04 3.21
N LYS A 56 0.89 -2.20 2.90
CA LYS A 56 2.31 -2.55 2.97
C LYS A 56 2.76 -2.80 4.40
N LEU A 57 2.32 -1.97 5.35
CA LEU A 57 2.58 -2.20 6.78
C LEU A 57 1.92 -3.49 7.27
N ARG A 58 0.67 -3.76 6.87
CA ARG A 58 -0.05 -5.00 7.20
C ARG A 58 0.66 -6.24 6.65
N TRP A 59 1.21 -6.18 5.44
CA TRP A 59 1.99 -7.29 4.85
C TRP A 59 3.38 -7.42 5.45
N SER A 60 4.04 -6.32 5.79
CA SER A 60 5.32 -6.34 6.51
C SER A 60 5.17 -7.11 7.83
N LYS A 61 4.17 -6.75 8.65
CA LYS A 61 3.91 -7.41 9.94
C LYS A 61 3.48 -8.87 9.77
N GLY A 62 2.44 -9.10 8.98
CA GLY A 62 1.80 -10.42 8.87
C GLY A 62 2.59 -11.44 8.07
N ALA A 63 3.25 -11.02 6.98
CA ALA A 63 3.97 -11.91 6.06
C ALA A 63 5.50 -11.79 6.17
N LYS A 64 6.03 -10.95 7.08
CA LYS A 64 7.46 -10.71 7.32
C LYS A 64 8.23 -10.33 6.05
N ARG A 65 7.62 -9.50 5.22
CA ARG A 65 8.18 -9.06 3.94
C ARG A 65 8.90 -7.73 4.11
N ALA A 66 10.21 -7.79 4.34
CA ALA A 66 11.05 -6.59 4.54
C ALA A 66 10.92 -5.56 3.40
N LYS A 67 10.72 -6.02 2.15
CA LYS A 67 10.48 -5.14 1.01
C LYS A 67 9.21 -4.30 1.16
N ASP A 68 8.14 -4.86 1.73
CA ASP A 68 6.88 -4.11 1.89
C ASP A 68 7.05 -2.95 2.88
N PHE A 69 7.87 -3.11 3.91
CA PHE A 69 8.20 -2.03 4.84
C PHE A 69 8.92 -0.87 4.15
N ALA A 70 9.99 -1.17 3.40
CA ALA A 70 10.73 -0.18 2.64
C ALA A 70 9.85 0.55 1.61
N ASP A 71 8.95 -0.17 0.93
CA ASP A 71 8.00 0.45 0.00
C ASP A 71 7.05 1.43 0.71
N ALA A 72 6.60 1.13 1.94
CA ALA A 72 5.78 2.05 2.73
C ALA A 72 6.56 3.33 3.10
N ILE A 73 7.81 3.18 3.54
CA ILE A 73 8.70 4.31 3.84
C ILE A 73 8.87 5.21 2.61
N ALA A 74 9.14 4.63 1.44
CA ALA A 74 9.32 5.39 0.22
C ALA A 74 8.07 6.23 -0.16
N VAL A 75 6.87 5.67 0.01
CA VAL A 75 5.62 6.42 -0.20
C VAL A 75 5.49 7.57 0.80
N MET A 76 5.78 7.32 2.09
CA MET A 76 5.72 8.34 3.13
C MET A 76 6.77 9.44 2.94
N ALA A 77 7.97 9.10 2.45
CA ALA A 77 9.01 10.07 2.17
C ALA A 77 8.60 11.05 1.06
N VAL A 78 7.92 10.56 0.01
CA VAL A 78 7.51 11.39 -1.14
C VAL A 78 6.21 12.15 -0.87
N GLN A 79 5.25 11.54 -0.17
CA GLN A 79 3.88 12.06 -0.05
C GLN A 79 3.47 12.41 1.38
N GLY A 80 4.37 12.31 2.37
CA GLY A 80 4.02 12.42 3.79
C GLY A 80 3.22 13.66 4.19
N ASN A 81 3.45 14.79 3.53
CA ASN A 81 2.74 16.06 3.79
C ASN A 81 1.29 16.08 3.25
N THR A 82 0.94 15.17 2.34
CA THR A 82 -0.40 15.11 1.72
C THR A 82 -1.20 13.88 2.14
N LEU A 83 -0.59 12.95 2.88
CA LEU A 83 -1.26 11.77 3.40
C LEU A 83 -2.30 12.13 4.47
N ASP A 84 -3.46 11.49 4.39
CA ASP A 84 -4.47 11.50 5.46
C ASP A 84 -4.01 10.58 6.62
N TRP A 85 -3.23 11.15 7.53
CA TRP A 85 -2.72 10.43 8.70
C TRP A 85 -3.81 9.88 9.63
N PRO A 86 -4.89 10.63 9.96
CA PRO A 86 -6.00 10.08 10.74
C PRO A 86 -6.59 8.81 10.11
N TYR A 87 -6.75 8.76 8.78
CA TYR A 87 -7.22 7.57 8.09
C TYR A 87 -6.23 6.40 8.17
N ILE A 88 -4.92 6.66 7.97
CA ILE A 88 -3.87 5.64 8.08
C ILE A 88 -3.81 5.07 9.50
N GLU A 89 -3.83 5.94 10.52
CA GLU A 89 -3.76 5.56 11.93
C GLU A 89 -4.99 4.77 12.37
N LYS A 90 -6.19 5.15 11.90
CA LYS A 90 -7.40 4.37 12.12
C LYS A 90 -7.21 2.92 11.65
N TRP A 91 -6.84 2.71 10.39
CA TRP A 91 -6.68 1.35 9.87
C TRP A 91 -5.50 0.60 10.47
N CYS A 92 -4.39 1.31 10.78
CA CYS A 92 -3.28 0.67 11.47
C CYS A 92 -3.66 0.27 12.90
N THR A 93 -4.59 0.97 13.55
CA THR A 93 -5.16 0.55 14.83
C THR A 93 -5.97 -0.74 14.65
N GLU A 94 -6.90 -0.74 13.70
CA GLU A 94 -7.76 -1.91 13.42
C GLU A 94 -6.99 -3.16 12.98
N HIS A 95 -5.85 -2.98 12.29
CA HIS A 95 -4.98 -4.08 11.88
C HIS A 95 -3.88 -4.43 12.87
N GLU A 96 -3.81 -3.74 14.01
CA GLU A 96 -2.73 -3.89 15.00
C GLU A 96 -1.33 -3.66 14.40
N THR A 97 -1.16 -2.63 13.56
CA THR A 97 0.11 -2.27 12.89
C THR A 97 0.59 -0.86 13.26
N LEU A 98 0.10 -0.27 14.36
CA LEU A 98 0.55 1.06 14.82
C LEU A 98 2.03 1.10 15.21
N ASP A 99 2.54 0.00 15.78
CA ASP A 99 3.96 -0.18 16.10
C ASP A 99 4.83 -0.08 14.83
N VAL A 100 4.43 -0.81 13.78
CA VAL A 100 5.13 -0.82 12.49
C VAL A 100 4.98 0.52 11.76
N LEU A 101 3.83 1.19 11.90
CA LEU A 101 3.64 2.55 11.39
C LEU A 101 4.59 3.55 12.06
N ALA A 102 4.76 3.46 13.39
CA ALA A 102 5.64 4.36 14.14
C ALA A 102 7.11 4.19 13.72
N GLU A 103 7.58 2.95 13.57
CA GLU A 103 8.91 2.63 13.07
C GLU A 103 9.13 3.20 11.65
N ALA A 104 8.18 2.95 10.74
CA ALA A 104 8.27 3.42 9.37
C ALA A 104 8.22 4.97 9.25
N LYS A 105 7.44 5.65 10.11
CA LYS A 105 7.44 7.12 10.20
C LYS A 105 8.81 7.65 10.63
N ALA A 106 9.42 7.04 11.65
CA ALA A 106 10.74 7.46 12.14
C ALA A 106 11.81 7.32 11.04
N GLU A 107 11.81 6.21 10.30
CA GLU A 107 12.74 6.02 9.17
C GLU A 107 12.46 6.97 8.00
N ALA A 108 11.19 7.22 7.68
CA ALA A 108 10.82 8.15 6.61
C ALA A 108 11.28 9.59 6.91
N SER A 109 11.20 10.05 8.16
CA SER A 109 11.64 11.39 8.56
C SER A 109 13.17 11.58 8.48
N LEU A 110 13.95 10.50 8.63
CA LEU A 110 15.42 10.55 8.51
C LEU A 110 15.88 10.69 7.06
N SER A 111 15.06 10.24 6.08
CA SER A 111 15.40 10.32 4.66
C SER A 111 15.34 11.74 4.07
N TRP A 112 15.09 12.77 4.88
CA TRP A 112 14.95 14.17 4.48
C TRP A 112 16.17 15.04 4.84
N GLU A 113 17.13 14.49 5.59
CA GLU A 113 18.32 15.22 6.08
C GLU A 113 19.62 14.93 5.30
N ASP A 114 19.54 14.14 4.21
CA ASP A 114 20.64 13.90 3.25
C ASP A 114 20.37 14.59 1.90
#